data_AF-A0A5N3QZC7-F1
#
_entry.id   AF-A0A5N3QZC7-F1
#
_cell.length_a   1.000
_cell.length_b   1.000
_cell.length_c   1.000
_cell.angle_alpha   90.00
_cell.angle_beta   90.00
_cell.angle_gamma   90.00
#
_symmetry.space_group_name_H-M   'P 1'
#
loop_
_entity.id
_entity.type
_entity.pdbx_description
1 polymer ?
#
loop_
_entity_poly.entity_id
_entity_poly.type
_entity_poly.pdbx_seq_one_letter_code
_entity_poly.pdbx_strand_id
1 'polypeptide(L)'
;MKKIMVVCGNGLGTSLMMEMAVKEVAGKIGLEAEVDHEDLSSAASSTADIWVAATDVANQLSEAGKKNIVSLANIFDKASIEEQIKTFM
;
A
#
# COMPACT_ATOMS: atom_id res chain seq x y z
N MET A 1 3.10 12.95 -10.18
CA MET A 1 3.56 12.30 -8.94
C MET A 1 2.58 11.18 -8.63
N LYS A 2 3.04 9.94 -8.47
CA LYS A 2 2.13 8.81 -8.22
C LYS A 2 1.58 8.89 -6.79
N LYS A 3 0.34 8.44 -6.55
CA LYS A 3 -0.23 8.30 -5.22
C LYS A 3 -0.28 6.82 -4.81
N ILE A 4 0.40 6.49 -3.71
CA ILE A 4 0.35 5.17 -3.09
C ILE A 4 -0.50 5.27 -1.82
N MET A 5 -1.57 4.48 -1.75
CA MET A 5 -2.44 4.43 -0.57
C MET A 5 -2.23 3.12 0.18
N VAL A 6 -1.78 3.24 1.43
CA VAL A 6 -1.67 2.12 2.35
C VAL A 6 -3.01 1.93 3.06
N VAL A 7 -3.58 0.73 3.00
CA VAL A 7 -4.86 0.41 3.64
C VAL A 7 -4.65 -0.69 4.67
N CYS A 8 -5.16 -0.47 5.88
CA CYS A 8 -5.08 -1.46 6.96
C CYS A 8 -6.44 -1.72 7.59
N GLY A 9 -6.70 -2.99 7.93
CA GLY A 9 -7.87 -3.42 8.70
C GLY A 9 -7.64 -3.48 10.21
N ASN A 10 -6.37 -3.40 10.66
CA ASN A 10 -5.96 -3.74 12.03
C ASN A 10 -5.63 -2.54 12.94
N GLY A 11 -5.88 -1.31 12.47
CA GLY A 11 -5.75 -0.07 13.25
C GLY A 11 -4.57 0.83 12.87
N LEU A 12 -4.56 2.05 13.43
CA LEU A 12 -3.69 3.18 13.04
C LEU A 12 -2.19 2.90 13.14
N GLY A 13 -1.75 2.15 14.17
CA GLY A 13 -0.33 1.86 14.38
C GLY A 13 0.27 0.97 13.29
N THR A 14 -0.52 0.02 12.77
CA THR A 14 -0.10 -0.85 11.66
C THR A 14 -0.06 -0.07 10.35
N SER A 15 -1.03 0.84 10.14
CA SER A 15 -1.04 1.75 8.98
C SER A 15 0.21 2.60 8.90
N LEU A 16 0.61 3.22 10.01
CA LEU A 16 1.78 4.09 10.05
C LEU A 16 3.09 3.32 9.78
N MET A 17 3.24 2.13 10.36
CA MET A 17 4.45 1.31 10.11
C MET A 17 4.57 0.89 8.64
N MET A 18 3.46 0.47 8.01
CA MET A 18 3.45 0.13 6.60
C MET A 18 3.74 1.34 5.72
N GLU A 19 3.12 2.49 6.01
CA GLU A 19 3.39 3.75 5.30
C GLU A 19 4.88 4.12 5.35
N MET A 20 5.50 4.05 6.54
CA MET A 20 6.93 4.32 6.69
C MET A 20 7.79 3.35 5.87
N ALA A 21 7.48 2.06 5.87
CA ALA A 21 8.20 1.06 5.09
C ALA A 21 8.07 1.31 3.57
N VAL A 22 6.87 1.63 3.10
CA VAL A 22 6.60 1.96 1.69
C VAL A 22 7.32 3.25 1.28
N LYS A 23 7.32 4.29 2.13
CA LYS A 23 8.07 5.54 1.90
C LYS A 23 9.57 5.29 1.77
N GLU A 24 10.14 4.49 2.67
CA GLU A 24 11.56 4.15 2.64
C GLU A 24 11.93 3.40 1.36
N VAL A 25 11.12 2.41 0.97
CA VAL A 25 11.31 1.64 -0.25
C VAL A 25 11.17 2.51 -1.50
N ALA A 26 10.13 3.35 -1.57
CA ALA A 26 9.91 4.27 -2.69
C ALA A 26 11.10 5.23 -2.86
N GLY A 27 11.61 5.80 -1.76
CA GLY A 27 12.80 6.64 -1.76
C GLY A 27 14.06 5.88 -2.21
N LYS A 28 14.25 4.65 -1.74
CA LYS A 28 15.40 3.81 -2.10
C LYS A 28 15.46 3.48 -3.60
N ILE A 29 14.31 3.25 -4.23
CA ILE A 29 14.24 2.89 -5.67
C ILE A 29 14.10 4.12 -6.58
N GLY A 30 14.09 5.34 -6.02
CA GLY A 30 13.93 6.58 -6.78
C GLY A 30 12.52 6.79 -7.34
N LEU A 31 11.49 6.17 -6.73
CA LEU A 31 10.10 6.36 -7.11
C LEU A 31 9.54 7.63 -6.45
N GLU A 32 9.24 8.65 -7.27
CA GLU A 32 8.53 9.85 -6.81
C GLU A 32 7.04 9.56 -6.60
N ALA A 33 6.68 9.23 -5.36
CA ALA A 33 5.32 8.97 -4.95
C ALA A 33 4.95 9.69 -3.65
N GLU A 34 3.71 10.17 -3.60
CA GLU A 34 3.03 10.56 -2.37
C GLU A 34 2.47 9.30 -1.72
N VAL A 35 2.90 9.01 -0.50
CA VAL A 35 2.47 7.84 0.25
C VAL A 35 1.66 8.32 1.45
N ASP A 36 0.44 7.81 1.57
CA ASP A 36 -0.49 8.10 2.65
C ASP A 36 -1.15 6.80 3.14
N HIS A 37 -1.91 6.87 4.23
CA HIS A 37 -2.63 5.72 4.75
C HIS A 37 -4.07 6.05 5.15
N GLU A 38 -4.93 5.04 5.07
CA GLU A 38 -6.31 5.13 5.55
C GLU A 38 -6.84 3.75 5.98
N ASP A 39 -8.03 3.74 6.57
CA ASP A 39 -8.75 2.51 6.87
C ASP A 39 -9.51 1.99 5.64
N LEU A 40 -9.91 0.72 5.68
CA LEU A 40 -10.64 0.08 4.57
C LEU A 40 -11.97 0.75 4.22
N SER A 41 -12.67 1.32 5.20
CA SER A 41 -13.95 1.98 4.96
C SER A 41 -13.78 3.29 4.18
N SER A 42 -12.72 4.04 4.48
CA SER A 42 -12.31 5.23 3.74
C SER A 42 -11.79 4.88 2.34
N ALA A 43 -11.06 3.76 2.21
CA ALA A 43 -10.52 3.28 0.95
C ALA A 43 -11.58 2.99 -0.13
N ALA A 44 -12.81 2.65 0.26
CA ALA A 44 -13.90 2.40 -0.68
C ALA A 44 -14.16 3.60 -1.61
N SER A 45 -14.14 4.83 -1.09
CA SER A 45 -14.39 6.06 -1.87
C SER A 45 -13.12 6.77 -2.34
N SER A 46 -11.96 6.45 -1.76
CA SER A 46 -10.67 7.04 -2.14
C SER A 46 -10.14 6.55 -3.49
N THR A 47 -9.23 7.35 -4.06
CA THR A 47 -8.51 7.06 -5.30
C THR A 47 -7.00 7.09 -5.07
N ALA A 48 -6.30 6.11 -5.64
CA ALA A 48 -4.85 6.01 -5.65
C ALA A 48 -4.39 5.28 -6.91
N ASP A 49 -3.15 5.52 -7.33
CA ASP A 49 -2.53 4.84 -8.47
C ASP A 49 -2.11 3.41 -8.11
N ILE A 50 -1.66 3.23 -6.86
CA ILE A 50 -1.22 1.96 -6.29
C ILE A 50 -1.84 1.84 -4.89
N TRP A 51 -2.40 0.67 -4.60
CA TRP A 51 -2.92 0.33 -3.28
C TRP A 51 -1.97 -0.66 -2.62
N VAL A 52 -1.66 -0.48 -1.34
CA VAL A 52 -0.79 -1.40 -0.59
C VAL A 52 -1.53 -1.86 0.65
N ALA A 53 -1.68 -3.16 0.81
CA ALA A 53 -2.42 -3.72 1.93
C ALA A 53 -1.90 -5.10 2.32
N ALA A 54 -2.19 -5.53 3.55
CA ALA A 54 -2.03 -6.94 3.92
C ALA A 54 -2.98 -7.81 3.06
N THR A 55 -2.62 -9.08 2.83
CA THR A 55 -3.32 -9.96 1.88
C THR A 55 -4.85 -10.04 2.08
N ASP A 56 -5.31 -10.08 3.32
CA ASP A 56 -6.72 -10.09 3.68
C ASP A 56 -7.46 -8.80 3.27
N VAL A 57 -6.82 -7.65 3.45
CA VAL A 57 -7.35 -6.33 3.04
C VAL A 57 -7.22 -6.12 1.53
N ALA A 58 -6.15 -6.62 0.91
CA ALA A 58 -5.93 -6.57 -0.52
C ALA A 58 -7.04 -7.28 -1.29
N ASN A 59 -7.50 -8.45 -0.80
CA ASN A 59 -8.64 -9.17 -1.38
C ASN A 59 -9.91 -8.32 -1.33
N GLN A 60 -10.19 -7.67 -0.19
CA GLN A 60 -11.36 -6.79 -0.04
C GLN A 60 -11.31 -5.57 -0.96
N LEU A 61 -10.12 -4.98 -1.16
CA LEU A 61 -9.94 -3.90 -2.13
C LEU A 61 -10.19 -4.38 -3.57
N SER A 62 -9.76 -5.60 -3.90
CA SER A 62 -10.02 -6.21 -5.20
C SER A 62 -11.50 -6.47 -5.43
N GLU A 63 -12.21 -6.98 -4.43
CA GLU A 63 -13.67 -7.16 -4.44
C GLU A 63 -14.41 -5.82 -4.58
N ALA A 64 -13.88 -4.75 -3.99
CA ALA A 64 -14.36 -3.38 -4.14
C ALA A 64 -14.01 -2.75 -5.52
N GLY A 65 -13.39 -3.52 -6.42
CA GLY A 65 -13.07 -3.09 -7.79
C GLY A 65 -11.84 -2.20 -7.91
N LYS A 66 -11.02 -2.08 -6.86
CA LYS A 66 -9.74 -1.37 -6.94
C LYS A 66 -8.76 -2.19 -7.81
N LYS A 67 -7.83 -1.47 -8.43
CA LYS A 67 -6.81 -2.03 -9.33
C LYS A 67 -5.42 -1.66 -8.83
N ASN A 68 -4.38 -2.32 -9.34
CA ASN A 68 -2.98 -2.07 -8.97
C ASN A 68 -2.74 -2.23 -7.45
N ILE A 69 -3.11 -3.40 -6.94
CA ILE A 69 -3.02 -3.73 -5.52
C ILE A 69 -1.74 -4.53 -5.26
N VAL A 70 -0.90 -4.03 -4.37
CA VAL A 70 0.23 -4.71 -3.75
C VAL A 70 -0.29 -5.45 -2.52
N SER A 71 -0.15 -6.77 -2.53
CA SER A 71 -0.63 -7.66 -1.47
C SER A 71 0.55 -8.14 -0.63
N LEU A 72 0.66 -7.65 0.60
CA LEU A 72 1.75 -7.98 1.51
C LEU A 72 1.38 -9.17 2.40
N ALA A 73 2.08 -10.29 2.24
CA ALA A 73 1.98 -11.42 3.16
C ALA A 73 2.65 -11.13 4.52
N ASN A 74 3.71 -10.31 4.50
CA ASN A 74 4.39 -9.83 5.69
C ASN A 74 4.70 -8.33 5.53
N ILE A 75 4.07 -7.52 6.37
CA ILE A 75 4.19 -6.05 6.34
C ILE A 75 5.58 -5.54 6.76
N PHE A 76 6.40 -6.40 7.38
CA PHE A 76 7.76 -6.07 7.80
C PHE A 76 8.82 -6.48 6.77
N ASP A 77 8.44 -7.22 5.73
CA ASP A 77 9.37 -7.66 4.69
C ASP A 77 9.57 -6.57 3.63
N LYS A 78 10.51 -5.67 3.91
CA LYS A 78 10.87 -4.58 2.98
C LYS A 78 11.36 -5.06 1.62
N ALA A 79 11.97 -6.26 1.55
CA ALA A 79 12.43 -6.80 0.27
C ALA A 79 11.23 -7.21 -0.60
N SER A 80 10.23 -7.85 0.01
CA SER A 80 8.97 -8.17 -0.67
C SER A 80 8.21 -6.92 -1.11
N ILE A 81 8.15 -5.88 -0.26
CA ILE A 81 7.53 -4.59 -0.60
C ILE A 81 8.22 -3.97 -1.81
N GLU A 82 9.55 -3.95 -1.82
CA GLU A 82 10.35 -3.41 -2.93
C GLU A 82 10.10 -4.14 -4.25
N GLU A 83 10.11 -5.48 -4.23
CA GLU A 83 9.86 -6.29 -5.41
C GLU A 83 8.47 -6.02 -6.00
N GLN A 84 7.45 -5.95 -5.14
CA GLN A 84 6.08 -5.69 -5.60
C GLN A 84 5.91 -4.27 -6.12
N ILE A 85 6.43 -3.23 -5.45
CA ILE A 85 6.31 -1.84 -5.90
C ILE A 85 7.02 -1.65 -7.25
N LYS A 86 8.16 -2.32 -7.48
CA LYS A 86 8.89 -2.27 -8.76
C LYS A 86 8.06 -2.75 -9.95
N THR A 87 7.08 -3.63 -9.75
CA THR A 87 6.19 -4.07 -10.84
C THR A 87 5.29 -2.95 -11.37
N PHE A 88 5.17 -1.84 -10.64
CA PHE A 88 4.36 -0.68 -10.99
C PHE A 88 5.18 0.54 -11.41
N MET A 89 6.51 0.41 -11.57
CA MET A 89 7.37 1.46 -12.14
C MET A 89 7.19 1.52 -13.64
#